data_AF-A0A382M7N3-F1
#
_entry.id   AF-A0A382M7N3-F1
#
_cell.length_a   1.000
_cell.length_b   1.000
_cell.length_c   1.000
_cell.angle_alpha   90.00
_cell.angle_beta   90.00
_cell.angle_gamma   90.00
#
_symmetry.space_group_name_H-M   'P 1'
#
loop_
_entity.id
_entity.type
_entity.pdbx_description
1 polymer ?
#
loop_
_entity_poly.entity_id
_entity_poly.type
_entity_poly.pdbx_seq_one_letter_code
_entity_poly.pdbx_strand_id
1 'polypeptide(L)'
;VLINNIGASQLSYLVVQNLNELGNHRPEIDAIVYYENMQKHCLPPNFAIMQIAEAWGHHGPMIATSLSTAQKLIGFPSERKLFYVWDLEWLRGQQQRYYNT
;
A
#
# COMPACT_ATOMS: atom_id res chain seq x y z
N VAL A 1 4.50 2.74 -2.78
CA VAL A 1 3.40 2.21 -1.93
C VAL A 1 3.90 2.04 -0.50
N LEU A 2 3.17 2.54 0.49
CA LEU A 2 3.48 2.45 1.92
C LEU A 2 2.65 1.35 2.55
N ILE A 3 3.29 0.37 3.19
CA ILE A 3 2.63 -0.75 3.86
C ILE A 3 3.21 -0.99 5.26
N ASN A 4 2.44 -1.60 6.15
CA ASN A 4 2.92 -1.89 7.51
C ASN A 4 4.04 -2.94 7.53
N ASN A 5 3.88 -4.01 6.74
CA ASN A 5 4.87 -5.07 6.59
C ASN A 5 4.67 -5.80 5.26
N ILE A 6 5.75 -6.40 4.78
CA ILE A 6 5.81 -7.21 3.53
C ILE A 6 5.68 -8.73 3.81
N GLY A 7 5.26 -9.11 5.01
CA GLY A 7 5.16 -10.51 5.42
C GLY A 7 3.86 -11.18 5.03
N ALA A 8 3.60 -12.34 5.62
CA ALA A 8 2.47 -13.22 5.27
C ALA A 8 1.10 -12.55 5.50
N SER A 9 0.59 -11.89 4.47
CA SER A 9 -0.77 -11.34 4.43
C SER A 9 -1.30 -11.32 3.00
N GLN A 10 -2.63 -11.34 2.86
CA GLN A 10 -3.29 -11.22 1.55
C GLN A 10 -2.92 -9.90 0.86
N LEU A 11 -2.88 -8.80 1.63
CA LEU A 11 -2.47 -7.50 1.11
C LEU A 11 -1.05 -7.53 0.55
N SER A 12 -0.09 -8.07 1.32
CA SER A 12 1.31 -8.12 0.90
C SER A 12 1.50 -9.01 -0.33
N TYR A 13 0.82 -10.17 -0.37
CA TYR A 13 0.79 -11.04 -1.54
C TYR A 13 0.28 -10.29 -2.79
N LEU A 14 -0.86 -9.63 -2.68
CA LEU A 14 -1.47 -8.92 -3.81
C LEU A 14 -0.67 -7.69 -4.23
N VAL A 15 -0.07 -6.96 -3.29
CA VAL A 15 0.82 -5.85 -3.61
C VAL A 15 2.01 -6.34 -4.42
N VAL A 16 2.70 -7.40 -3.96
CA VAL A 16 3.87 -7.93 -4.69
C VAL A 16 3.46 -8.48 -6.05
N GLN A 17 2.38 -9.25 -6.12
CA GLN A 17 1.89 -9.80 -7.39
C GLN A 17 1.55 -8.70 -8.39
N ASN A 18 0.71 -7.73 -7.99
CA ASN A 18 0.26 -6.67 -8.91
C ASN A 18 1.40 -5.74 -9.33
N LEU A 19 2.35 -5.44 -8.45
CA LEU A 19 3.51 -4.61 -8.81
C LEU A 19 4.50 -5.36 -9.72
N ASN A 20 4.68 -6.66 -9.53
CA ASN A 20 5.46 -7.48 -10.46
C ASN A 20 4.80 -7.51 -11.85
N GLU A 21 3.48 -7.70 -11.90
CA GLU A 21 2.71 -7.65 -13.16
C GLU A 21 2.76 -6.25 -13.79
N LEU A 22 2.72 -5.19 -12.98
CA LEU A 22 2.87 -3.81 -13.45
C LEU A 22 4.22 -3.60 -14.13
N GLY A 23 5.33 -4.02 -13.51
CA GLY A 23 6.66 -3.89 -14.10
C GLY A 23 6.81 -4.62 -15.44
N ASN A 24 6.10 -5.74 -15.61
CA ASN A 24 6.10 -6.50 -16.87
C ASN A 24 5.29 -5.82 -17.99
N HIS A 25 4.16 -5.18 -17.67
CA HIS A 25 3.27 -4.56 -18.66
C HIS A 25 3.54 -3.06 -18.89
N ARG A 26 4.15 -2.40 -17.91
CA ARG A 26 4.39 -0.96 -17.83
C ARG A 26 5.80 -0.69 -17.28
N PRO A 27 6.87 -1.08 -18.02
CA PRO A 27 8.24 -0.91 -17.56
C PRO A 27 8.67 0.54 -17.37
N GLU A 28 7.90 1.50 -17.91
CA GLU A 28 8.09 2.94 -17.70
C GLU A 28 7.71 3.41 -16.28
N ILE A 29 7.00 2.58 -15.51
CA ILE A 29 6.59 2.89 -14.14
C ILE A 29 7.53 2.20 -13.15
N ASP A 30 8.37 2.98 -12.48
CA ASP A 30 9.18 2.49 -11.37
C ASP A 30 8.38 2.53 -10.06
N ALA A 31 8.25 1.37 -9.42
CA ALA A 31 7.47 1.19 -8.21
C ALA A 31 8.40 0.88 -7.03
N ILE A 32 8.20 1.60 -5.92
CA ILE A 32 8.92 1.35 -4.66
C ILE A 32 7.92 1.00 -3.57
N VAL A 33 8.17 -0.08 -2.83
CA VAL A 33 7.42 -0.43 -1.63
C VAL A 33 8.21 -0.02 -0.39
N TYR A 34 7.57 0.79 0.43
CA TYR A 34 8.09 1.28 1.70
C TYR A 34 7.38 0.54 2.85
N TYR A 35 8.14 -0.06 3.76
CA TYR A 35 7.59 -0.86 4.85
C TYR A 35 7.93 -0.29 6.24
N GLU A 36 7.02 -0.45 7.21
CA GLU A 36 7.28 -0.05 8.61
C GLU A 36 8.06 -1.12 9.37
N ASN A 37 7.69 -2.40 9.19
CA ASN A 37 8.28 -3.53 9.90
C ASN A 37 8.82 -4.54 8.90
N MET A 38 10.12 -4.85 9.02
CA MET A 38 10.77 -5.83 8.16
C MET A 38 10.22 -7.24 8.46
N GLN A 39 9.82 -7.95 7.41
CA GLN A 39 9.42 -9.34 7.47
C GLN A 39 9.87 -10.07 6.20
N LYS A 40 9.87 -11.40 6.23
CA LYS A 40 10.19 -12.21 5.05
C LYS A 40 9.09 -12.06 4.00
N HIS A 41 9.47 -11.71 2.78
CA HIS A 41 8.54 -11.55 1.67
C HIS A 41 7.76 -12.83 1.37
N CYS A 42 6.48 -12.69 1.03
CA CYS A 42 5.66 -13.82 0.57
C CYS A 42 6.05 -14.32 -0.81
N LEU A 43 6.44 -13.39 -1.68
CA LEU A 43 6.82 -13.61 -3.07
C LEU A 43 8.10 -12.82 -3.37
N PRO A 44 8.94 -13.27 -4.33
CA PRO A 44 10.06 -12.49 -4.80
C PRO A 44 9.58 -11.17 -5.44
N PRO A 45 10.02 -10.00 -4.95
CA PRO A 45 9.69 -8.72 -5.55
C PRO A 45 10.62 -8.39 -6.73
N ASN A 46 10.06 -7.94 -7.85
CA ASN A 46 10.79 -7.44 -9.03
C ASN A 46 10.91 -5.91 -9.02
N PHE A 47 10.87 -5.32 -7.83
CA PHE A 47 10.82 -3.88 -7.59
C PHE A 47 11.55 -3.54 -6.29
N ALA A 48 11.85 -2.26 -6.06
CA ALA A 48 12.60 -1.85 -4.89
C ALA A 48 11.74 -1.92 -3.61
N ILE A 49 12.35 -2.42 -2.53
CA ILE A 49 11.75 -2.45 -1.20
C ILE A 49 12.66 -1.73 -0.20
N MET A 50 12.11 -0.76 0.52
CA MET A 50 12.86 0.13 1.41
C MET A 50 12.13 0.35 2.74
N GLN A 51 12.88 0.74 3.77
CA GLN A 51 12.28 1.17 5.04
C GLN A 51 11.43 2.42 4.83
N ILE A 52 10.37 2.58 5.62
CA ILE A 52 9.45 3.71 5.48
C ILE A 52 10.11 5.08 5.69
N ALA A 53 11.23 5.14 6.41
CA ALA A 53 12.00 6.37 6.59
C ALA A 53 12.55 6.92 5.25
N GLU A 54 12.88 6.04 4.29
CA GLU A 54 13.38 6.42 2.96
C GLU A 54 12.31 7.11 2.10
N ALA A 55 11.04 6.99 2.49
CA ALA A 55 9.93 7.64 1.80
C ALA A 55 10.01 9.18 1.83
N TRP A 56 10.77 9.77 2.76
CA TRP A 56 11.00 11.23 2.84
C TRP A 56 11.68 11.81 1.60
N GLY A 57 12.48 11.01 0.89
CA GLY A 57 13.17 11.43 -0.34
C GLY A 57 12.42 11.06 -1.62
N HIS A 58 11.22 10.49 -1.52
CA HIS A 58 10.49 10.01 -2.69
C HIS A 58 9.83 11.15 -3.46
N HIS A 59 10.15 11.26 -4.74
CA HIS A 59 9.48 12.18 -5.66
C HIS A 59 8.48 11.42 -6.52
N GLY A 60 7.19 11.70 -6.32
CA GLY A 60 6.10 11.08 -7.08
C GLY A 60 4.85 10.80 -6.26
N PRO A 61 3.85 10.13 -6.85
CA PRO A 61 2.62 9.76 -6.19
C PRO A 61 2.86 8.65 -5.15
N MET A 62 2.31 8.85 -3.96
CA MET A 62 2.44 7.91 -2.85
C MET A 62 1.07 7.37 -2.43
N ILE A 63 1.03 6.07 -2.16
CA ILE A 63 -0.19 5.34 -1.79
C ILE A 63 0.03 4.72 -0.41
N ALA A 64 -0.77 5.11 0.58
CA ALA A 64 -0.84 4.46 1.90
C ALA A 64 -1.94 3.40 1.92
N THR A 65 -1.67 2.26 2.57
CA THR A 65 -2.62 1.12 2.64
C THR A 65 -3.16 0.85 4.04
N SER A 66 -2.79 1.66 5.03
CA SER A 66 -3.26 1.54 6.41
C SER A 66 -3.40 2.93 7.05
N LEU A 67 -4.17 3.04 8.14
CA LEU A 67 -4.26 4.29 8.87
C LEU A 67 -2.89 4.76 9.42
N SER A 68 -2.06 3.81 9.90
CA SER A 68 -0.70 4.05 10.37
C SER A 68 0.18 4.70 9.30
N THR A 69 0.17 4.13 8.10
CA THR A 69 0.96 4.63 6.95
C THR A 69 0.37 5.93 6.38
N ALA A 70 -0.95 6.09 6.42
CA ALA A 70 -1.62 7.31 5.99
C ALA A 70 -1.26 8.49 6.90
N GLN A 71 -1.23 8.28 8.22
CA GLN A 71 -0.79 9.30 9.18
C GLN A 71 0.65 9.75 8.90
N LYS A 72 1.55 8.82 8.56
CA LYS A 72 2.93 9.15 8.18
C LYS A 72 2.98 9.89 6.83
N LEU A 73 2.19 9.45 5.85
CA LEU A 73 2.11 10.07 4.53
C LEU A 73 1.70 11.55 4.57
N ILE A 74 0.91 11.97 5.57
CA ILE A 74 0.59 13.39 5.79
C ILE A 74 1.86 14.23 5.92
N GLY A 75 2.90 13.71 6.59
CA GLY A 75 4.18 14.40 6.78
C GLY A 75 5.16 14.33 5.60
N PHE A 76 5.05 13.33 4.72
CA PHE A 76 6.01 13.16 3.63
C PHE A 76 5.84 14.19 2.51
N PRO A 77 6.93 14.71 1.92
CA PRO A 77 6.85 15.53 0.72
C PRO A 77 6.51 14.64 -0.47
N SER A 78 5.29 14.76 -1.00
CA SER A 78 4.85 14.01 -2.18
C SER A 78 3.88 14.87 -2.98
N GLU A 79 3.97 14.79 -4.30
CA GLU A 79 3.14 15.53 -5.24
C GLU A 79 1.66 15.12 -5.15
N ARG A 80 1.41 13.84 -4.84
CA ARG A 80 0.06 13.29 -4.74
C ARG A 80 0.01 12.21 -3.69
N LYS A 81 -0.89 12.38 -2.72
CA LYS A 81 -1.08 11.46 -1.60
C LYS A 81 -2.41 10.73 -1.76
N LEU A 82 -2.36 9.40 -1.79
CA LEU A 82 -3.53 8.54 -1.92
C LEU A 82 -3.63 7.65 -0.70
N PHE A 83 -4.84 7.51 -0.16
CA PHE A 83 -5.13 6.50 0.85
C PHE A 83 -6.02 5.44 0.22
N TYR A 84 -5.48 4.23 0.11
CA TYR A 84 -6.16 3.08 -0.47
C TYR A 84 -6.67 2.17 0.65
N VAL A 85 -7.98 1.95 0.65
CA VAL A 85 -8.65 1.06 1.60
C VAL A 85 -9.01 -0.22 0.86
N TRP A 86 -8.43 -1.33 1.30
CA TRP A 86 -8.64 -2.65 0.68
C TRP A 86 -10.07 -3.15 0.85
N ASP A 87 -10.62 -3.08 2.06
CA ASP A 87 -12.00 -3.49 2.34
C ASP A 87 -12.75 -2.42 3.13
N LEU A 88 -13.96 -2.12 2.68
CA LEU A 88 -14.92 -1.21 3.28
C LEU A 88 -15.97 -2.00 4.06
N GLU A 89 -15.56 -3.02 4.81
CA GLU A 89 -16.46 -3.86 5.62
C GLU A 89 -17.37 -3.02 6.53
N TRP A 90 -16.89 -1.87 7.02
CA TRP A 90 -17.67 -0.95 7.84
C TRP A 90 -18.88 -0.33 7.11
N LEU A 91 -18.91 -0.33 5.77
CA LEU A 91 -20.09 0.08 5.01
C LEU A 91 -21.14 -1.03 4.92
N ARG A 92 -20.73 -2.31 5.01
CA ARG A 92 -21.63 -3.47 4.85
C ARG A 92 -22.65 -3.57 6.00
N GLY A 93 -22.30 -3.12 7.21
CA GLY A 93 -23.17 -3.16 8.39
C GLY A 93 -24.25 -2.07 8.44
N GLN A 94 -24.15 -1.00 7.66
CA GLN A 94 -25.13 0.09 7.67
C GLN A 94 -26.38 -0.22 6.84
N GLN A 95 -26.29 -1.10 5.83
CA GLN A 95 -27.44 -1.46 5.01
C GLN A 95 -28.48 -2.30 5.78
N GLN A 96 -28.08 -3.14 6.74
CA GLN A 96 -29.03 -3.99 7.49
C GLN A 96 -29.97 -3.21 8.41
N ARG A 97 -29.64 -1.96 8.78
CA ARG A 97 -30.52 -1.14 9.64
C ARG A 97 -31.67 -0.45 8.88
N TYR A 98 -31.58 -0.33 7.55
CA TYR A 98 -32.60 0.36 6.75
C TYR A 98 -33.74 -0.55 6.26
N TYR A 99 -33.56 -1.88 6.26
CA TYR A 99 -34.57 -2.83 5.76
C TYR A 99 -35.50 -3.39 6.85
N ASN A 100 -35.41 -2.91 8.09
CA ASN A 100 -36.22 -3.38 9.23
C ASN A 100 -37.21 -2.32 9.77
N THR A 101 -37.74 -1.47 8.90
CA THR A 101 -38.88 -0.56 9.18
C THR A 101 -39.89 -0.67 8.06
#